data_AF-A0A5E4IDL3-F1
#
_entry.id   AF-A0A5E4IDL3-F1
#
_cell.length_a   1.000
_cell.length_b   1.000
_cell.length_c   1.000
_cell.angle_alpha   90.00
_cell.angle_beta   90.00
_cell.angle_gamma   90.00
#
_symmetry.space_group_name_H-M   'P 1'
#
loop_
_entity.id
_entity.type
_entity.pdbx_description
1 polymer ?
#
loop_
_entity_poly.entity_id
_entity_poly.type
_entity_poly.pdbx_seq_one_letter_code
_entity_poly.pdbx_strand_id
1 'polypeptide(L)'
;MAKLIRADLAQGFHEYLEGAFIIIPATSDPELNQSIGMAASKRGILVNKVDGIGDVVVPSLIRKGPIAIAITTENPALSKYLRQRLESELEENFEGMARLLGQIRKEIKQEVPDQMERSRIIWSILSDREVWKLLDLSYEKAYMRAREQVPQHERDSLDAGDPPQGIDKRD
;
A
#
# COMPACT_ATOMS: atom_id res chain seq x y z
N MET A 1 9.37 -11.09 -17.49
CA MET A 1 8.40 -11.19 -18.61
C MET A 1 7.84 -12.60 -18.59
N ALA A 2 6.52 -12.79 -18.59
CA ALA A 2 5.95 -14.14 -18.63
C ALA A 2 6.00 -14.68 -20.07
N LYS A 3 6.31 -15.97 -20.24
CA LYS A 3 6.34 -16.65 -21.54
C LYS A 3 5.30 -17.76 -21.52
N LEU A 4 4.42 -17.76 -22.52
CA LEU A 4 3.52 -18.89 -22.74
C LEU A 4 4.30 -20.01 -23.43
N ILE A 5 4.17 -21.23 -22.91
CA ILE A 5 4.75 -22.44 -23.48
C ILE A 5 3.66 -23.50 -23.62
N ARG A 6 3.84 -24.42 -24.57
CA ARG A 6 3.00 -25.60 -24.71
C ARG A 6 3.80 -26.80 -24.25
N ALA A 7 3.31 -27.51 -23.24
CA ALA A 7 3.97 -28.68 -22.64
C ALA A 7 2.91 -29.71 -22.26
N ASP A 8 3.28 -30.98 -22.29
CA ASP A 8 2.48 -32.07 -21.73
C ASP A 8 2.95 -32.34 -20.30
N LEU A 9 2.25 -31.76 -19.33
CA LEU A 9 2.62 -31.84 -17.91
C LEU A 9 2.47 -33.27 -17.34
N ALA A 10 1.75 -34.16 -18.01
CA ALA A 10 1.64 -35.56 -17.61
C ALA A 10 2.94 -36.34 -17.87
N GLN A 11 3.75 -35.90 -18.84
CA GLN A 11 5.05 -36.52 -19.15
C GLN A 11 6.18 -35.97 -18.26
N GLY A 12 5.97 -34.84 -17.61
CA GLY A 12 6.92 -34.26 -16.67
C GLY A 12 6.75 -32.75 -16.51
N PHE A 13 7.05 -32.24 -15.33
CA PHE A 13 6.90 -30.80 -15.01
C PHE A 13 8.06 -30.20 -14.20
N HIS A 14 9.08 -30.99 -13.84
CA HIS A 14 10.13 -30.56 -12.92
C HIS A 14 10.98 -29.40 -13.45
N GLU A 15 11.26 -29.36 -14.74
CA GLU A 15 12.00 -28.27 -15.38
C GLU A 15 11.29 -26.92 -15.23
N TYR A 16 9.95 -26.92 -15.19
CA TYR A 16 9.14 -25.70 -15.04
C TYR A 16 9.10 -25.17 -13.60
N LEU A 17 9.59 -25.95 -12.63
CA LEU A 17 9.73 -25.51 -11.24
C LEU A 17 11.05 -24.76 -11.02
N GLU A 18 12.04 -24.90 -11.90
CA GLU A 18 13.37 -24.33 -11.68
C GLU A 18 13.33 -22.80 -11.75
N GLY A 19 13.82 -22.17 -10.67
CA GLY A 19 13.84 -20.71 -10.55
C GLY A 19 12.47 -20.05 -10.35
N ALA A 20 11.40 -20.83 -10.21
CA ALA A 20 10.07 -20.28 -9.97
C ALA A 20 9.96 -19.73 -8.54
N PHE A 21 9.46 -18.50 -8.40
CA PHE A 21 9.13 -17.91 -7.10
C PHE A 21 7.77 -18.39 -6.57
N ILE A 22 6.79 -18.57 -7.46
CA ILE A 22 5.44 -19.02 -7.15
C ILE A 22 4.93 -19.95 -8.25
N ILE A 23 4.15 -20.96 -7.88
CA ILE A 23 3.46 -21.89 -8.78
C ILE A 23 1.96 -21.92 -8.49
N ILE A 24 1.17 -21.93 -9.57
CA ILE A 24 -0.30 -21.98 -9.52
C ILE A 24 -0.74 -23.16 -10.41
N PRO A 25 -0.85 -24.39 -9.87
CA PRO A 25 -1.33 -25.53 -10.63
C PRO A 25 -2.86 -25.39 -10.81
N ALA A 26 -3.28 -25.19 -12.06
CA ALA A 26 -4.68 -24.95 -12.43
C ALA A 26 -5.12 -25.80 -13.63
N THR A 27 -4.70 -27.07 -13.65
CA THR A 27 -5.17 -28.03 -14.65
C THR A 27 -6.53 -28.61 -14.25
N SER A 28 -7.20 -29.30 -15.17
CA SER A 28 -8.43 -30.05 -14.88
C SER A 28 -8.21 -31.36 -14.10
N ASP A 29 -6.95 -31.71 -13.79
CA ASP A 29 -6.57 -32.93 -13.07
C ASP A 29 -6.12 -32.56 -11.64
N PRO A 30 -6.94 -32.87 -10.61
CA PRO A 30 -6.61 -32.58 -9.22
C PRO A 30 -5.36 -33.31 -8.70
N GLU A 31 -5.12 -34.54 -9.16
CA GLU A 31 -3.96 -35.35 -8.72
C GLU A 31 -2.66 -34.78 -9.29
N LEU A 32 -2.70 -34.35 -10.55
CA LEU A 32 -1.58 -33.63 -11.16
C LEU A 32 -1.33 -32.30 -10.45
N ASN A 33 -2.37 -31.53 -10.14
CA ASN A 33 -2.24 -30.27 -9.40
C ASN A 33 -1.61 -30.48 -8.02
N GLN A 34 -2.01 -31.53 -7.29
CA GLN A 34 -1.43 -31.90 -6.01
C GLN A 34 0.04 -32.31 -6.14
N SER A 35 0.37 -33.11 -7.15
CA SER A 35 1.74 -33.58 -7.41
C SER A 35 2.69 -32.42 -7.72
N ILE A 36 2.25 -31.47 -8.56
CA ILE A 36 2.99 -30.23 -8.85
C ILE A 36 3.18 -29.42 -7.57
N GLY A 37 2.10 -29.23 -6.78
CA GLY A 37 2.14 -28.48 -5.53
C GLY A 37 3.13 -29.07 -4.52
N MET A 38 3.10 -30.39 -4.30
CA MET A 38 4.04 -31.07 -3.41
C MET A 38 5.49 -30.95 -3.88
N ALA A 39 5.73 -31.10 -5.18
CA ALA A 39 7.07 -30.97 -5.74
C ALA A 39 7.60 -29.53 -5.60
N ALA A 40 6.74 -28.52 -5.78
CA ALA A 40 7.06 -27.11 -5.59
C ALA A 40 7.36 -26.80 -4.11
N SER A 41 6.51 -27.22 -3.18
CA SER A 41 6.73 -27.01 -1.74
C SER A 41 8.03 -27.64 -1.24
N LYS A 42 8.39 -28.85 -1.73
CA LYS A 42 9.69 -29.49 -1.41
C LYS A 42 10.91 -28.67 -1.84
N ARG A 43 10.74 -27.76 -2.80
CA ARG A 43 11.79 -26.87 -3.31
C ARG A 43 11.72 -25.47 -2.67
N GLY A 44 10.85 -25.25 -1.69
CA GLY A 44 10.64 -23.95 -1.06
C GLY A 44 9.93 -22.93 -1.94
N ILE A 45 9.23 -23.39 -2.99
CA ILE A 45 8.49 -22.53 -3.93
C ILE A 45 7.08 -22.32 -3.37
N LEU A 46 6.59 -21.08 -3.40
CA LEU A 46 5.24 -20.74 -2.93
C LEU A 46 4.19 -21.40 -3.82
N VAL A 47 3.18 -22.04 -3.23
CA VAL A 47 2.08 -22.67 -3.97
C VAL A 47 0.77 -21.94 -3.70
N ASN A 48 0.15 -21.41 -4.74
CA ASN A 48 -1.25 -21.00 -4.69
C ASN A 48 -2.13 -22.15 -5.18
N LYS A 49 -2.88 -22.77 -4.28
CA LYS A 49 -3.76 -23.88 -4.60
C LYS A 49 -5.11 -23.34 -5.06
N VAL A 50 -5.64 -23.89 -6.15
CA VAL A 50 -6.99 -23.57 -6.63
C VAL A 50 -8.05 -24.15 -5.67
N ASP A 51 -7.80 -25.37 -5.17
CA ASP A 51 -8.68 -26.07 -4.25
C ASP A 51 -8.06 -26.10 -2.83
N GLY A 52 -8.53 -25.21 -1.95
CA GLY A 52 -8.12 -25.14 -0.55
C GLY A 52 -7.09 -24.04 -0.24
N ILE A 53 -6.50 -24.10 0.96
CA ILE A 53 -5.53 -23.10 1.43
C ILE A 53 -4.11 -23.52 0.99
N GLY A 54 -3.50 -22.73 0.10
CA GLY A 54 -2.08 -22.82 -0.25
C GLY A 54 -1.20 -21.88 0.60
N ASP A 55 0.07 -21.76 0.24
CA ASP A 55 1.01 -20.81 0.86
C ASP A 55 0.68 -19.35 0.50
N VAL A 56 0.02 -19.17 -0.64
CA VAL A 56 -0.41 -17.87 -1.18
C VAL A 56 -1.89 -17.94 -1.52
N VAL A 57 -2.61 -16.89 -1.15
CA VAL A 57 -4.01 -16.68 -1.53
C VAL A 57 -4.09 -15.49 -2.47
N VAL A 58 -4.82 -15.64 -3.57
CA VAL A 58 -5.14 -14.52 -4.46
C VAL A 58 -6.40 -13.83 -3.92
N PRO A 59 -6.30 -12.59 -3.41
CA PRO A 59 -7.44 -11.90 -2.83
C PRO A 59 -8.39 -11.36 -3.88
N SER A 60 -9.62 -11.09 -3.47
CA SER A 60 -10.47 -10.12 -4.17
C SER A 60 -9.87 -8.73 -3.99
N LEU A 61 -9.54 -8.05 -5.09
CA LEU A 61 -8.81 -6.79 -5.05
C LEU A 61 -9.64 -5.64 -5.62
N ILE A 62 -9.71 -4.53 -4.89
CA ILE A 62 -10.18 -3.22 -5.38
C ILE A 62 -8.95 -2.35 -5.62
N ARG A 63 -8.88 -1.70 -6.78
CA ARG A 63 -7.86 -0.68 -7.09
C ARG A 63 -8.53 0.59 -7.61
N LYS A 64 -8.36 1.70 -6.90
CA LYS A 64 -8.87 3.03 -7.29
C LYS A 64 -7.77 4.06 -7.06
N GLY A 65 -7.11 4.48 -8.13
CA GLY A 65 -5.92 5.35 -8.08
C GLY A 65 -4.84 4.80 -7.13
N PRO A 66 -4.39 5.57 -6.11
CA PRO A 66 -3.37 5.14 -5.15
C PRO A 66 -3.90 4.18 -4.07
N ILE A 67 -5.19 3.81 -4.09
CA ILE A 67 -5.83 2.98 -3.07
C ILE A 67 -5.94 1.55 -3.57
N ALA A 68 -5.53 0.61 -2.72
CA ALA A 68 -5.71 -0.81 -2.93
C ALA A 68 -6.32 -1.43 -1.67
N ILE A 69 -7.41 -2.19 -1.83
CA ILE A 69 -8.04 -2.98 -0.77
C ILE A 69 -8.04 -4.44 -1.20
N ALA A 70 -7.32 -5.27 -0.45
CA ALA A 70 -7.29 -6.72 -0.64
C ALA A 70 -8.22 -7.37 0.37
N ILE A 71 -9.12 -8.21 -0.11
CA ILE A 71 -10.13 -8.91 0.69
C ILE A 71 -9.88 -10.41 0.54
N THR A 72 -9.64 -11.06 1.67
CA THR A 72 -9.48 -12.51 1.77
C THR A 72 -10.52 -13.06 2.72
N THR A 73 -11.20 -14.12 2.31
CA THR A 73 -12.11 -14.89 3.15
C THR A 73 -11.99 -16.36 2.76
N GLU A 74 -12.38 -17.27 3.65
CA GLU A 74 -12.42 -18.71 3.34
C GLU A 74 -13.42 -19.04 2.22
N ASN A 75 -14.46 -18.22 2.06
CA ASN A 75 -15.48 -18.39 1.03
C ASN A 75 -15.31 -17.39 -0.13
N PRO A 76 -14.99 -17.83 -1.37
CA PRO A 76 -14.80 -16.93 -2.51
C PRO A 76 -16.03 -16.05 -2.82
N ALA A 77 -17.24 -16.55 -2.59
CA ALA A 77 -18.47 -15.79 -2.82
C ALA A 77 -18.59 -14.61 -1.84
N LEU A 78 -18.21 -14.80 -0.57
CA LEU A 78 -18.19 -13.72 0.41
C LEU A 78 -17.14 -12.66 0.08
N SER A 79 -15.93 -13.08 -0.31
CA SER A 79 -14.89 -12.16 -0.80
C SER A 79 -15.39 -11.32 -1.97
N LYS A 80 -16.07 -11.92 -2.95
CA LYS A 80 -16.64 -11.21 -4.10
C LYS A 80 -17.75 -10.23 -3.67
N TYR A 81 -18.64 -10.65 -2.77
CA TYR A 81 -19.71 -9.81 -2.25
C TYR A 81 -19.17 -8.58 -1.51
N LEU A 82 -18.22 -8.76 -0.59
CA LEU A 82 -17.58 -7.67 0.15
C LEU A 82 -16.83 -6.71 -0.79
N ARG A 83 -16.13 -7.24 -1.80
CA ARG A 83 -15.46 -6.43 -2.82
C ARG A 83 -16.43 -5.51 -3.52
N GLN A 84 -17.56 -6.04 -3.99
CA GLN A 84 -18.58 -5.24 -4.69
C GLN A 84 -19.19 -4.17 -3.79
N ARG A 85 -19.48 -4.50 -2.53
CA ARG A 85 -20.02 -3.55 -1.56
C ARG A 85 -19.04 -2.41 -1.25
N LEU A 86 -17.79 -2.73 -0.94
CA LEU A 86 -16.78 -1.71 -0.65
C LEU A 86 -16.45 -0.87 -1.89
N GLU A 87 -16.47 -1.48 -3.08
CA GLU A 87 -16.25 -0.74 -4.34
C GLU A 87 -17.33 0.33 -4.56
N SER A 88 -18.59 0.06 -4.21
CA SER A 88 -19.66 1.09 -4.23
C SER A 88 -19.53 2.14 -3.12
N GLU A 89 -18.99 1.79 -1.95
CA GLU A 89 -18.80 2.76 -0.85
C GLU A 89 -17.62 3.71 -1.14
N LEU A 90 -16.66 3.31 -1.98
CA LEU A 90 -15.52 4.13 -2.39
C LEU A 90 -15.87 5.18 -3.46
N GLU A 91 -17.15 5.53 -3.66
CA GLU A 91 -17.59 6.53 -4.63
C GLU A 91 -17.11 7.97 -4.31
N GLU A 92 -16.85 8.29 -3.04
CA GLU A 92 -16.28 9.59 -2.65
C GLU A 92 -14.88 9.82 -3.28
N ASN A 93 -14.41 11.07 -3.29
CA ASN A 93 -13.11 11.46 -3.86
C ASN A 93 -11.90 11.03 -2.99
N PHE A 94 -11.87 9.74 -2.62
CA PHE A 94 -10.80 9.09 -1.89
C PHE A 94 -9.45 9.20 -2.61
N GLU A 95 -9.43 9.20 -3.95
CA GLU A 95 -8.20 9.45 -4.70
C GLU A 95 -7.63 10.85 -4.44
N GLY A 96 -8.49 11.87 -4.46
CA GLY A 96 -8.12 13.25 -4.14
C GLY A 96 -7.60 13.35 -2.72
N MET A 97 -8.28 12.73 -1.75
CA MET A 97 -7.82 12.69 -0.35
C MET A 97 -6.45 12.00 -0.22
N ALA A 98 -6.25 10.84 -0.86
CA ALA A 98 -4.98 10.12 -0.80
C ALA A 98 -3.83 10.95 -1.39
N ARG A 99 -4.06 11.66 -2.51
CA ARG A 99 -3.08 12.59 -3.09
C ARG A 99 -2.79 13.76 -2.15
N LEU A 100 -3.84 14.38 -1.59
CA LEU A 100 -3.73 15.48 -0.63
C LEU A 100 -2.88 15.12 0.59
N LEU A 101 -3.19 13.99 1.25
CA LEU A 101 -2.40 13.52 2.40
C LEU A 101 -0.98 13.15 2.00
N GLY A 102 -0.78 12.60 0.81
CA GLY A 102 0.55 12.31 0.27
C GLY A 102 1.38 13.58 0.10
N GLN A 103 0.78 14.67 -0.35
CA GLN A 103 1.42 15.98 -0.46
C GLN A 103 1.72 16.56 0.94
N ILE A 104 0.71 16.70 1.79
CA ILE A 104 0.86 17.28 3.14
C ILE A 104 1.90 16.51 3.96
N ARG A 105 1.90 15.16 3.91
CA ARG A 105 2.88 14.33 4.63
C ARG A 105 4.32 14.65 4.23
N LYS A 106 4.59 14.96 2.96
CA LYS A 106 5.93 15.33 2.49
C LYS A 106 6.37 16.67 3.07
N GLU A 107 5.45 17.62 3.14
CA GLU A 107 5.72 18.98 3.60
C GLU A 107 5.90 19.01 5.13
N ILE A 108 4.96 18.45 5.89
CA ILE A 108 5.02 18.45 7.36
C ILE A 108 6.18 17.61 7.92
N LYS A 109 6.78 16.73 7.13
CA LYS A 109 7.97 15.96 7.56
C LYS A 109 9.16 16.88 7.86
N GLN A 110 9.23 18.05 7.24
CA GLN A 110 10.27 19.05 7.48
C GLN A 110 9.85 20.11 8.50
N GLU A 111 8.54 20.36 8.63
CA GLU A 111 7.98 21.42 9.47
C GLU A 111 7.70 20.95 10.91
N VAL A 112 7.30 19.68 11.09
CA VAL A 112 6.86 19.11 12.38
C VAL A 112 7.79 17.96 12.74
N PRO A 113 8.73 18.12 13.69
CA PRO A 113 9.69 17.07 14.05
C PRO A 113 9.06 15.85 14.72
N ASP A 114 8.00 16.04 15.51
CA ASP A 114 7.35 14.97 16.25
C ASP A 114 6.44 14.08 15.36
N GLN A 115 6.61 12.77 15.49
CA GLN A 115 5.84 11.79 14.69
C GLN A 115 4.40 11.64 15.15
N MET A 116 4.14 11.78 16.46
CA MET A 116 2.78 11.69 16.98
C MET A 116 1.95 12.88 16.52
N GLU A 117 2.52 14.09 16.56
CA GLU A 117 1.87 15.30 16.09
C GLU A 117 1.59 15.27 14.57
N ARG A 118 2.56 14.83 13.75
CA ARG A 118 2.30 14.58 12.33
C ARG A 118 1.12 13.64 12.10
N SER A 119 1.03 12.57 12.89
CA SER A 119 -0.05 11.59 12.78
C SER A 119 -1.39 12.19 13.19
N ARG A 120 -1.42 13.01 14.25
CA ARG A 120 -2.60 13.74 14.71
C ARG A 120 -3.13 14.70 13.64
N ILE A 121 -2.25 15.48 12.99
CA ILE A 121 -2.60 16.38 11.89
C ILE A 121 -3.26 15.62 10.75
N ILE A 122 -2.65 14.50 10.30
CA ILE A 122 -3.22 13.66 9.23
C ILE A 122 -4.61 13.13 9.59
N TRP A 123 -4.81 12.68 10.83
CA TRP A 123 -6.12 12.22 11.31
C TRP A 123 -7.16 13.34 11.37
N SER A 124 -6.74 14.55 11.75
CA SER A 124 -7.60 15.73 11.77
C SER A 124 -8.08 16.09 10.36
N ILE A 125 -7.18 16.04 9.36
CA ILE A 125 -7.53 16.33 7.96
C ILE A 125 -8.52 15.27 7.42
N LEU A 126 -8.26 13.99 7.70
CA LEU A 126 -9.15 12.89 7.31
C LEU A 126 -10.55 13.01 7.92
N SER A 127 -10.66 13.56 9.12
CA SER A 127 -11.92 13.67 9.86
C SER A 127 -12.68 14.96 9.56
N ASP A 128 -12.08 15.90 8.81
CA ASP A 128 -12.70 17.17 8.44
C ASP A 128 -13.61 17.01 7.22
N ARG A 129 -14.92 17.04 7.46
CA ARG A 129 -15.95 16.93 6.42
C ARG A 129 -15.85 18.04 5.36
N GLU A 130 -15.37 19.23 5.72
CA GLU A 130 -15.23 20.32 4.76
C GLU A 130 -14.08 20.04 3.79
N VAL A 131 -12.99 19.39 4.22
CA VAL A 131 -11.93 18.95 3.31
C VAL A 131 -12.48 18.00 2.24
N TRP A 132 -13.28 17.01 2.65
CA TRP A 132 -13.94 16.08 1.74
C TRP A 132 -14.86 16.79 0.74
N LYS A 133 -15.75 17.66 1.24
CA LYS A 133 -16.65 18.44 0.40
C LYS A 133 -15.89 19.35 -0.58
N LEU A 134 -14.80 19.97 -0.14
CA LEU A 134 -13.97 20.81 -1.00
C LEU A 134 -13.22 19.99 -2.05
N LEU A 135 -12.82 18.75 -1.77
CA LEU A 135 -12.17 17.88 -2.77
C LEU A 135 -13.07 17.60 -3.97
N ASP A 136 -14.39 17.53 -3.77
CA ASP A 136 -15.36 17.36 -4.86
C ASP A 136 -15.52 18.62 -5.72
N LEU A 137 -15.15 19.79 -5.19
CA LEU A 137 -15.33 21.09 -5.86
C LEU A 137 -14.04 21.68 -6.42
N SER A 138 -12.95 21.63 -5.65
CA SER A 138 -11.65 22.22 -5.96
C SER A 138 -10.55 21.66 -5.05
N TYR A 139 -9.58 21.00 -5.67
CA TYR A 139 -8.41 20.48 -4.97
C TYR A 139 -7.63 21.58 -4.22
N GLU A 140 -7.47 22.76 -4.83
CA GLU A 140 -6.76 23.89 -4.23
C GLU A 140 -7.43 24.36 -2.93
N LYS A 141 -8.76 24.49 -2.92
CA LYS A 141 -9.49 24.88 -1.70
C LYS A 141 -9.38 23.83 -0.61
N ALA A 142 -9.50 22.54 -0.98
CA ALA A 142 -9.31 21.45 -0.02
C ALA A 142 -7.90 21.43 0.57
N TYR A 143 -6.89 21.69 -0.26
CA TYR A 143 -5.51 21.82 0.18
C TYR A 143 -5.32 22.96 1.18
N MET A 144 -5.86 24.15 0.87
CA MET A 144 -5.78 25.30 1.79
C MET A 144 -6.45 24.97 3.13
N ARG A 145 -7.65 24.38 3.12
CA ARG A 145 -8.36 23.95 4.33
C ARG A 145 -7.58 22.93 5.14
N ALA A 146 -6.96 21.95 4.48
CA ALA A 146 -6.14 20.95 5.15
C ALA A 146 -4.85 21.56 5.72
N ARG A 147 -4.28 22.58 5.06
CA ARG A 147 -3.09 23.28 5.54
C ARG A 147 -3.32 24.15 6.76
N GLU A 148 -4.52 24.69 6.95
CA GLU A 148 -4.90 25.40 8.19
C GLU A 148 -4.77 24.51 9.44
N GLN A 149 -4.78 23.19 9.28
CA GLN A 149 -4.63 22.24 10.38
C GLN A 149 -3.18 21.92 10.73
N VAL A 150 -2.22 22.38 9.92
CA VAL A 150 -0.79 22.22 10.20
C VAL A 150 -0.34 23.42 11.05
N PRO A 151 0.20 23.20 12.26
CA PRO A 151 0.77 24.29 13.06
C PRO A 151 1.88 24.99 12.28
N GLN A 152 1.82 26.32 12.20
CA GLN A 152 2.97 27.09 11.75
C GLN A 152 4.00 27.07 12.87
N HIS A 153 5.05 26.26 12.72
CA HIS A 153 6.24 26.47 13.52
C HIS A 153 6.87 27.79 13.05
N GLU A 154 6.71 28.84 13.86
CA GLU A 154 7.67 29.94 13.84
C GLU A 154 9.03 29.28 14.03
N ARG A 155 9.92 29.41 13.04
CA ARG A 155 11.32 29.08 13.23
C ARG A 155 11.81 30.07 14.29
N ASP A 156 11.74 29.67 15.55
CA ASP A 156 12.31 30.44 16.64
C ASP A 156 13.75 30.72 16.26
N SER A 157 13.97 32.02 16.11
CA SER A 157 15.19 32.65 15.70
C SER A 157 16.11 32.63 16.92
N LEU A 158 16.70 31.48 17.20
CA LEU A 158 17.71 31.32 18.24
C LEU A 158 18.85 30.45 17.71
N ASP A 159 19.59 31.03 16.77
CA ASP A 159 21.01 30.69 16.59
C ASP A 159 21.79 31.98 16.27
N ALA A 160 21.58 32.99 17.11
CA ALA A 160 22.54 34.06 17.31
C ALA A 160 23.56 33.58 18.36
N GLY A 161 24.31 32.53 18.02
CA GLY A 161 25.56 32.25 18.71
C GLY A 161 26.54 33.33 18.30
N ASP A 162 26.82 34.25 19.21
CA ASP A 162 27.87 35.26 19.02
C ASP A 162 29.16 34.61 18.49
N PRO A 163 29.81 35.19 17.48
CA PRO A 163 31.12 34.68 17.06
C PRO A 163 32.08 34.81 18.25
N PRO A 164 32.90 33.78 18.54
CA PRO A 164 33.83 33.84 19.64
C PRO A 164 34.79 35.03 19.45
N GLN A 165 34.68 36.01 20.36
CA GLN A 165 35.65 37.10 20.46
C GLN A 165 36.99 36.50 20.88
N GLY A 166 38.02 36.81 20.09
CA GLY A 166 39.36 36.30 20.31
C GLY A 166 39.93 36.66 21.67
N ILE A 167 40.72 35.75 22.22
CA ILE A 167 41.75 36.09 23.18
C ILE A 167 43.07 35.53 22.61
N ASP A 168 43.79 36.42 21.94
CA ASP A 168 45.25 36.39 21.89
C ASP A 168 45.76 36.61 23.31
N LYS A 169 46.59 35.70 23.82
CA LYS A 169 47.83 36.02 24.56
C LYS A 169 48.59 34.74 24.92
N ARG A 170 49.75 34.60 24.26
CA ARG A 170 51.09 34.25 24.78
C ARG A 170 51.13 33.69 26.22
N ASP A 171 51.71 32.51 26.39
CA ASP A 171 53.10 32.32 26.83
C ASP A 171 53.58 30.88 26.52
#